data_AF-A0A9N9UV66-F1
#
_entry.id   AF-A0A9N9UV66-F1
#
_cell.length_a   1.000
_cell.length_b   1.000
_cell.length_c   1.000
_cell.angle_alpha   90.00
_cell.angle_beta   90.00
_cell.angle_gamma   90.00
#
_symmetry.space_group_name_H-M   'P 1'
#
loop_
_entity.id
_entity.type
_entity.pdbx_description
1 polymer ?
#
loop_
_entity_poly.entity_id
_entity_poly.type
_entity_poly.pdbx_seq_one_letter_code
_entity_poly.pdbx_strand_id
1 'polypeptide(L)'
;MVYTREVSLLLSGLAAAVVGADIRIDTDFSAVSWADPRVDIFGVGPDESSLWHKFWTGYDWQPRGGFERVPAAEAGPPSTSSWYEGRLDVVYVNASGSNVLHKYYDDAWGGWGPSWEDVEDLGGNVTFVTSTSRSPDRLDLVGRSGDSYVFKAWIHEGWLPSGKEWQTFGGDFASDPAIASWGPGRLDVVGISKDGSLEHRYYQHGLSNWETLGDGPFHGTPRITSWGENRLDIWALGEDGELNHLFWDGTQYQAWESLGGNFTEIPQVVHWEAGKIDIVGKDGDTFVLKNYDGFNWNGWYNLASSFASEPVVLAKQGENFLTVLGIDNQGGLRSQIWSGYDWQPGPHETWYLGDLAWPYGLSDVKNQKTLGPAGELK
;
A
#
# COMPACT_ATOMS: atom_id res chain seq x y z
N MET A 1 -22.91 -2.30 12.01
CA MET A 1 -22.15 -1.17 11.45
C MET A 1 -20.71 -1.41 11.84
N VAL A 2 -19.98 -2.08 10.95
CA VAL A 2 -18.63 -2.58 11.21
C VAL A 2 -17.74 -1.99 10.14
N TYR A 3 -16.62 -1.44 10.58
CA TYR A 3 -15.66 -0.66 9.82
C TYR A 3 -14.98 -1.51 8.75
N THR A 4 -15.00 -1.04 7.50
CA THR A 4 -14.05 -1.47 6.46
C THR A 4 -12.65 -1.06 6.91
N ARG A 5 -11.71 -2.02 6.92
CA ARG A 5 -10.29 -1.81 7.23
C ARG A 5 -9.49 -2.14 6.00
N GLU A 6 -8.75 -1.15 5.52
CA GLU A 6 -7.80 -1.29 4.44
C GLU A 6 -6.38 -1.38 4.98
N VAL A 7 -5.56 -2.17 4.30
CA VAL A 7 -4.13 -2.32 4.57
C VAL A 7 -3.41 -1.66 3.38
N SER A 8 -2.91 -0.43 3.56
CA SER A 8 -2.05 0.24 2.58
C SER A 8 -0.64 -0.33 2.68
N LEU A 9 -0.09 -0.78 1.56
CA LEU A 9 1.24 -1.37 1.46
C LEU A 9 2.04 -0.46 0.53
N LEU A 10 3.16 0.07 1.03
CA LEU A 10 4.16 0.77 0.21
C LEU A 10 5.50 0.07 0.39
N LEU A 11 6.27 0.05 -0.67
CA LEU A 11 7.64 -0.41 -0.71
C LEU A 11 8.59 0.77 -0.90
N SER A 12 9.82 0.57 -0.45
CA SER A 12 10.90 1.56 -0.48
C SER A 12 12.17 0.87 -0.96
N GLY A 13 12.62 1.20 -2.18
CA GLY A 13 13.86 0.63 -2.72
C GLY A 13 14.48 1.53 -3.78
N LEU A 14 15.64 2.13 -3.47
CA LEU A 14 16.47 2.84 -4.45
C LEU A 14 16.87 1.90 -5.61
N ALA A 15 16.44 2.21 -6.83
CA ALA A 15 17.03 1.66 -8.05
C ALA A 15 17.94 2.70 -8.72
N ALA A 16 19.25 2.41 -8.69
CA ALA A 16 20.29 3.16 -9.39
C ALA A 16 20.02 3.23 -10.90
N ALA A 17 20.26 4.41 -11.47
CA ALA A 17 20.16 4.64 -12.90
C ALA A 17 21.20 3.82 -13.68
N VAL A 18 20.73 2.98 -14.61
CA VAL A 18 21.52 2.51 -15.75
C VAL A 18 20.85 3.05 -17.02
N VAL A 19 21.64 3.79 -17.81
CA VAL A 19 21.21 4.39 -19.08
C VAL A 19 21.10 3.29 -20.14
N GLY A 20 19.86 2.93 -20.45
CA GLY A 20 19.39 2.17 -21.59
C GLY A 20 17.90 2.47 -21.74
N ALA A 21 17.36 2.49 -22.94
CA ALA A 21 15.96 2.83 -23.19
C ALA A 21 15.00 1.70 -22.76
N ASP A 22 15.06 1.31 -21.49
CA ASP A 22 14.11 0.42 -20.83
C ASP A 22 13.09 1.29 -20.07
N ILE A 23 11.82 1.08 -20.41
CA ILE A 23 10.67 1.67 -19.73
C ILE A 23 10.78 1.30 -18.25
N ARG A 24 10.87 2.29 -17.35
CA ARG A 24 10.67 2.05 -15.92
C ARG A 24 9.24 1.55 -15.74
N ILE A 25 9.10 0.24 -15.54
CA ILE A 25 7.89 -0.31 -14.92
C ILE A 25 8.05 0.04 -13.45
N ASP A 26 7.47 1.15 -13.01
CA ASP A 26 7.34 1.45 -11.60
C ASP A 26 6.52 0.32 -10.97
N THR A 27 7.14 -0.44 -10.07
CA THR A 27 6.57 -1.65 -9.46
C THR A 27 5.64 -1.32 -8.31
N ASP A 28 5.59 -0.06 -7.87
CA ASP A 28 4.89 0.33 -6.66
C ASP A 28 3.49 0.86 -7.00
N PHE A 29 2.50 0.08 -6.58
CA PHE A 29 1.09 0.41 -6.74
C PHE A 29 0.33 0.05 -5.46
N SER A 30 -0.82 0.67 -5.28
CA SER A 30 -1.64 0.54 -4.08
C SER A 30 -3.07 0.23 -4.47
N ALA A 31 -3.81 -0.37 -3.55
CA ALA A 31 -5.21 -0.69 -3.76
C ALA A 31 -6.03 -0.49 -2.48
N VAL A 32 -7.29 -0.16 -2.68
CA VAL A 32 -8.27 0.31 -1.67
C VAL A 32 -9.63 -0.30 -2.01
N SER A 33 -10.41 -0.65 -1.00
CA SER A 33 -11.76 -1.19 -1.12
C SER A 33 -12.69 -0.47 -0.14
N TRP A 34 -13.48 0.47 -0.64
CA TRP A 34 -14.37 1.29 0.18
C TRP A 34 -15.83 0.81 0.24
N ALA A 35 -16.26 -0.05 -0.68
CA ALA A 35 -17.58 -0.67 -0.68
C ALA A 35 -17.50 -2.11 -1.16
N ASP A 36 -18.52 -2.90 -0.91
CA ASP A 36 -18.65 -4.20 -1.54
C ASP A 36 -19.33 -4.06 -2.92
N PRO A 37 -18.77 -4.60 -4.02
CA PRO A 37 -17.47 -5.29 -4.16
C PRO A 37 -16.35 -4.40 -4.74
N ARG A 38 -16.41 -3.10 -4.50
CA ARG A 38 -15.54 -2.10 -5.12
C ARG A 38 -14.08 -2.25 -4.69
N VAL A 39 -13.19 -2.34 -5.68
CA VAL A 39 -11.73 -2.27 -5.51
C VAL A 39 -11.20 -1.20 -6.45
N ASP A 40 -10.36 -0.30 -5.97
CA ASP A 40 -9.63 0.66 -6.80
C ASP A 40 -8.13 0.39 -6.67
N ILE A 41 -7.41 0.55 -7.77
CA ILE A 41 -5.98 0.34 -7.89
C ILE A 41 -5.36 1.60 -8.47
N PHE A 42 -4.27 2.06 -7.86
CA PHE A 42 -3.52 3.24 -8.25
C PHE A 42 -2.03 2.92 -8.38
N GLY A 43 -1.37 3.53 -9.33
CA GLY A 43 0.09 3.56 -9.38
C GLY A 43 0.57 4.74 -10.20
N VAL A 44 1.90 4.89 -10.30
CA VAL A 44 2.50 6.04 -10.98
C VAL A 44 2.38 5.89 -12.49
N GLY A 45 1.86 6.93 -13.14
CA GLY A 45 1.76 7.02 -14.59
C GLY A 45 3.14 7.12 -15.26
N PRO A 46 3.31 6.64 -16.50
CA PRO A 46 4.57 6.79 -17.26
C PRO A 46 4.98 8.24 -17.54
N ASP A 47 4.07 9.19 -17.32
CA ASP A 47 4.32 10.63 -17.44
C ASP A 47 4.88 11.24 -16.14
N GLU A 48 5.09 10.42 -15.10
CA GLU A 48 5.59 10.78 -13.76
C GLU A 48 4.83 11.93 -13.08
N SER A 49 3.69 12.33 -13.63
CA SER A 49 2.90 13.50 -13.24
C SER A 49 1.42 13.18 -13.02
N SER A 50 1.08 11.91 -13.14
CA SER A 50 -0.26 11.36 -12.96
C SER A 50 -0.20 10.06 -12.21
N LEU A 51 -1.34 9.69 -11.65
CA LEU A 51 -1.61 8.33 -11.29
C LEU A 51 -2.37 7.66 -12.44
N TRP A 52 -2.06 6.40 -12.73
CA TRP A 52 -3.03 5.54 -13.39
C TRP A 52 -4.01 5.01 -12.35
N HIS A 53 -5.27 4.87 -12.74
CA HIS A 53 -6.33 4.37 -11.87
C HIS A 53 -7.19 3.36 -12.63
N LYS A 54 -7.56 2.27 -11.94
CA LYS A 54 -8.46 1.25 -12.45
C LYS A 54 -9.25 0.66 -11.30
N PHE A 55 -10.51 0.34 -11.54
CA PHE A 55 -11.40 -0.09 -10.48
C PHE A 55 -12.37 -1.18 -10.90
N TRP A 56 -12.74 -2.05 -9.96
CA TRP A 56 -13.72 -3.10 -10.13
C TRP A 56 -15.09 -2.61 -9.67
N THR A 57 -16.12 -2.76 -10.51
CA THR A 57 -17.49 -2.32 -10.22
C THR A 57 -18.34 -3.38 -9.51
N GLY A 58 -17.82 -4.61 -9.38
CA GLY A 58 -18.63 -5.79 -9.07
C GLY A 58 -19.04 -6.63 -10.27
N TYR A 59 -18.98 -6.04 -11.45
CA TYR A 59 -19.33 -6.70 -12.70
C TYR A 59 -18.16 -6.72 -13.67
N ASP A 60 -17.40 -5.61 -13.74
CA ASP A 60 -16.26 -5.47 -14.61
C ASP A 60 -15.23 -4.45 -14.11
N TRP A 61 -14.01 -4.57 -14.63
CA TRP A 61 -12.96 -3.59 -14.41
C TRP A 61 -13.15 -2.39 -15.34
N GLN A 62 -13.01 -1.20 -14.78
CA GLN A 62 -13.15 0.08 -15.45
C GLN A 62 -11.90 0.96 -15.26
N PRO A 63 -11.58 1.81 -16.24
CA PRO A 63 -12.17 1.81 -17.59
C PRO A 63 -11.86 0.50 -18.33
N ARG A 64 -12.75 0.11 -19.26
CA ARG A 64 -12.50 -1.07 -20.11
C ARG A 64 -11.31 -0.84 -21.02
N GLY A 65 -10.40 -1.81 -21.11
CA GLY A 65 -9.29 -1.82 -22.07
C GLY A 65 -8.02 -1.08 -21.65
N GLY A 66 -7.96 -0.53 -20.43
CA GLY A 66 -6.76 0.13 -19.90
C GLY A 66 -7.02 0.74 -18.52
N PHE A 67 -6.43 1.89 -18.28
CA PHE A 67 -6.51 2.66 -17.04
C PHE A 67 -6.94 4.09 -17.36
N GLU A 68 -7.51 4.78 -16.37
CA GLU A 68 -7.73 6.21 -16.49
C GLU A 68 -6.56 6.99 -15.90
N ARG A 69 -6.31 8.18 -16.46
CA ARG A 69 -5.29 9.11 -15.98
C ARG A 69 -5.89 10.01 -14.92
N VAL A 70 -5.41 9.93 -13.69
CA VAL A 70 -5.78 10.82 -12.60
C VAL A 70 -4.67 11.86 -12.43
N PRO A 71 -4.93 13.17 -12.68
CA PRO A 71 -3.94 14.22 -12.48
C PRO A 71 -3.42 14.25 -11.03
N ALA A 72 -2.09 14.25 -10.86
CA ALA A 72 -1.46 14.04 -9.57
C ALA A 72 -0.19 14.87 -9.31
N ALA A 73 0.15 15.84 -10.17
CA ALA A 73 1.27 16.79 -9.98
C ALA A 73 2.56 16.13 -9.41
N GLU A 74 3.36 15.52 -10.29
CA GLU A 74 4.59 14.79 -9.91
C GLU A 74 4.32 13.61 -8.98
N ALA A 75 3.63 12.57 -9.46
CA ALA A 75 3.21 11.45 -8.62
C ALA A 75 4.40 10.55 -8.23
N GLY A 76 4.53 10.27 -6.94
CA GLY A 76 5.30 9.13 -6.42
C GLY A 76 4.37 7.97 -6.03
N PRO A 77 4.94 6.88 -5.48
CA PRO A 77 4.17 5.70 -5.06
C PRO A 77 2.97 6.06 -4.17
N PRO A 78 1.75 5.63 -4.53
CA PRO A 78 0.55 5.97 -3.77
C PRO A 78 0.39 5.10 -2.52
N SER A 79 -0.19 5.69 -1.49
CA SER A 79 -0.78 5.05 -0.33
C SER A 79 -2.27 5.32 -0.36
N THR A 80 -3.09 4.27 -0.26
CA THR A 80 -4.54 4.43 -0.32
C THR A 80 -5.24 3.93 0.92
N SER A 81 -6.26 4.66 1.35
CA SER A 81 -7.09 4.31 2.50
C SER A 81 -8.54 4.72 2.26
N SER A 82 -9.46 3.99 2.86
CA SER A 82 -10.86 4.36 3.02
C SER A 82 -11.22 4.44 4.49
N TRP A 83 -12.10 5.39 4.82
CA TRP A 83 -12.68 5.54 6.16
C TRP A 83 -14.21 5.48 6.17
N TYR A 84 -14.86 5.41 4.99
CA TYR A 84 -16.28 5.11 4.87
C TYR A 84 -16.67 4.69 3.45
N GLU A 85 -17.88 4.14 3.33
CA GLU A 85 -18.47 3.74 2.06
C GLU A 85 -18.70 4.93 1.13
N GLY A 86 -18.07 4.90 -0.05
CA GLY A 86 -18.12 5.97 -1.04
C GLY A 86 -16.88 6.84 -1.05
N ARG A 87 -15.89 6.56 -0.21
CA ARG A 87 -14.67 7.36 -0.05
C ARG A 87 -13.40 6.56 -0.16
N LEU A 88 -12.48 7.09 -0.94
CA LEU A 88 -11.07 6.73 -0.88
C LEU A 88 -10.22 7.99 -0.80
N ASP A 89 -9.06 7.85 -0.19
CA ASP A 89 -8.02 8.86 -0.10
C ASP A 89 -6.73 8.25 -0.65
N VAL A 90 -6.02 9.03 -1.46
CA VAL A 90 -4.75 8.71 -2.08
C VAL A 90 -3.74 9.76 -1.64
N VAL A 91 -2.70 9.32 -0.94
CA VAL A 91 -1.57 10.17 -0.56
C VAL A 91 -0.28 9.64 -1.16
N TYR A 92 0.62 10.53 -1.51
CA TYR A 92 1.92 10.17 -2.08
C TYR A 92 2.93 11.28 -1.80
N VAL A 93 4.21 10.94 -1.81
CA VAL A 93 5.26 11.95 -1.84
C VAL A 93 5.47 12.36 -3.29
N ASN A 94 5.59 13.66 -3.55
CA ASN A 94 5.86 14.12 -4.91
C ASN A 94 7.19 13.57 -5.45
N ALA A 95 7.29 13.38 -6.77
CA ALA A 95 8.44 12.72 -7.41
C ALA A 95 9.77 13.48 -7.20
N SER A 96 9.72 14.81 -7.00
CA SER A 96 10.91 15.59 -6.62
C SER A 96 11.45 15.23 -5.23
N GLY A 97 10.68 14.51 -4.42
CA GLY A 97 10.83 14.36 -2.98
C GLY A 97 10.56 15.70 -2.28
N SER A 98 9.77 15.68 -1.19
CA SER A 98 9.64 16.74 -0.15
C SER A 98 8.21 16.77 0.42
N ASN A 99 7.19 16.81 -0.42
CA ASN A 99 5.83 17.11 0.06
C ASN A 99 4.91 15.90 -0.10
N VAL A 100 4.10 15.66 0.93
CA VAL A 100 2.94 14.78 0.82
C VAL A 100 1.86 15.53 0.06
N LEU A 101 1.40 14.91 -1.01
CA LEU A 101 0.26 15.34 -1.80
C LEU A 101 -0.93 14.43 -1.52
N HIS A 102 -2.13 14.99 -1.61
CA HIS A 102 -3.37 14.30 -1.28
C HIS A 102 -4.44 14.56 -2.35
N LYS A 103 -5.05 13.47 -2.78
CA LYS A 103 -6.24 13.44 -3.63
C LYS A 103 -7.24 12.47 -3.02
N TYR A 104 -8.51 12.68 -3.24
CA TYR A 104 -9.54 11.78 -2.74
C TYR A 104 -10.68 11.68 -3.73
N TYR A 105 -11.44 10.59 -3.65
CA TYR A 105 -12.70 10.43 -4.34
C TYR A 105 -13.81 10.25 -3.33
N ASP A 106 -14.92 10.94 -3.53
CA ASP A 106 -16.05 10.95 -2.61
C ASP A 106 -17.39 10.98 -3.37
N ASP A 107 -18.15 9.89 -3.29
CA ASP A 107 -19.46 9.78 -3.95
C ASP A 107 -20.46 10.82 -3.43
N ALA A 108 -20.42 11.13 -2.14
CA ALA A 108 -21.34 12.09 -1.54
C ALA A 108 -21.01 13.54 -1.98
N TRP A 109 -19.74 13.82 -2.30
CA TRP A 109 -19.30 15.14 -2.75
C TRP A 109 -19.14 15.26 -4.27
N GLY A 110 -19.53 14.22 -5.02
CA GLY A 110 -19.63 14.26 -6.48
C GLY A 110 -18.31 13.97 -7.22
N GLY A 111 -17.39 13.24 -6.59
CA GLY A 111 -16.22 12.65 -7.23
C GLY A 111 -14.89 13.13 -6.67
N TRP A 112 -13.93 13.37 -7.57
CA TRP A 112 -12.54 13.68 -7.22
C TRP A 112 -12.38 15.07 -6.58
N GLY A 113 -11.75 15.10 -5.42
CA GLY A 113 -11.33 16.31 -4.73
C GLY A 113 -9.80 16.44 -4.64
N PRO A 114 -9.27 17.67 -4.48
CA PRO A 114 -10.00 18.94 -4.39
C PRO A 114 -10.69 19.37 -5.70
N SER A 115 -10.23 18.84 -6.83
CA SER A 115 -10.97 18.74 -8.08
C SER A 115 -10.35 17.62 -8.92
N TRP A 116 -10.84 17.41 -10.15
CA TRP A 116 -10.18 16.49 -11.08
C TRP A 116 -8.73 16.89 -11.38
N GLU A 117 -8.47 18.18 -11.61
CA GLU A 117 -7.14 18.68 -12.02
C GLU A 117 -6.24 19.06 -10.83
N ASP A 118 -6.85 19.41 -9.70
CA ASP A 118 -6.12 19.91 -8.54
C ASP A 118 -5.69 18.78 -7.59
N VAL A 119 -4.70 19.12 -6.76
CA VAL A 119 -4.17 18.27 -5.69
C VAL A 119 -3.95 19.12 -4.43
N GLU A 120 -4.16 18.54 -3.26
CA GLU A 120 -3.87 19.20 -1.99
C GLU A 120 -2.42 18.96 -1.57
N ASP A 121 -1.67 20.03 -1.31
CA ASP A 121 -0.29 19.96 -0.79
C ASP A 121 -0.27 20.05 0.74
N LEU A 122 0.08 18.94 1.38
CA LEU A 122 0.13 18.79 2.83
C LEU A 122 1.51 19.10 3.43
N GLY A 123 2.52 19.43 2.62
CA GLY A 123 3.90 19.66 3.06
C GLY A 123 4.55 18.41 3.68
N GLY A 124 5.37 18.60 4.72
CA GLY A 124 5.91 17.51 5.55
C GLY A 124 7.42 17.28 5.45
N ASN A 125 8.06 17.65 4.34
CA ASN A 125 9.49 17.36 4.09
C ASN A 125 9.83 15.87 4.32
N VAL A 126 9.05 14.98 3.71
CA VAL A 126 9.16 13.52 3.87
C VAL A 126 9.68 12.84 2.61
N THR A 127 10.25 11.65 2.78
CA THR A 127 10.68 10.74 1.72
C THR A 127 9.70 9.58 1.50
N PHE A 128 8.79 9.36 2.46
CA PHE A 128 7.78 8.31 2.42
C PHE A 128 6.55 8.75 3.20
N VAL A 129 5.37 8.27 2.82
CA VAL A 129 4.11 8.45 3.57
C VAL A 129 3.22 7.23 3.44
N THR A 130 2.72 6.71 4.56
CA THR A 130 1.68 5.67 4.59
C THR A 130 0.43 6.19 5.30
N SER A 131 -0.72 5.61 4.96
CA SER A 131 -2.03 5.99 5.44
C SER A 131 -2.80 4.80 6.01
N THR A 132 -3.63 5.09 7.02
CA THR A 132 -4.65 4.18 7.53
C THR A 132 -5.84 5.00 8.03
N SER A 133 -7.00 4.37 8.19
CA SER A 133 -8.08 4.92 9.00
C SER A 133 -8.23 4.15 10.31
N ARG A 134 -8.54 4.87 11.39
CA ARG A 134 -8.89 4.28 12.69
C ARG A 134 -10.34 4.54 13.13
N SER A 135 -11.08 5.38 12.42
CA SER A 135 -12.46 5.76 12.72
C SER A 135 -13.08 6.42 11.48
N PRO A 136 -14.43 6.57 11.39
CA PRO A 136 -15.03 7.25 10.27
C PRO A 136 -14.63 8.72 10.37
N ASP A 137 -14.69 9.39 9.24
CA ASP A 137 -14.29 10.78 9.10
C ASP A 137 -12.84 11.07 9.51
N ARG A 138 -11.98 10.05 9.42
CA ARG A 138 -10.57 10.16 9.83
C ARG A 138 -9.64 9.39 8.93
N LEU A 139 -8.58 10.09 8.54
CA LEU A 139 -7.40 9.55 7.87
C LEU A 139 -6.19 9.87 8.73
N ASP A 140 -5.35 8.88 9.02
CA ASP A 140 -4.10 9.02 9.77
C ASP A 140 -2.93 8.75 8.83
N LEU A 141 -2.00 9.68 8.78
CA LEU A 141 -0.80 9.62 7.94
C LEU A 141 0.44 9.57 8.81
N VAL A 142 1.36 8.67 8.48
CA VAL A 142 2.71 8.65 9.06
C VAL A 142 3.72 8.66 7.92
N GLY A 143 4.69 9.57 8.01
CA GLY A 143 5.73 9.71 7.00
C GLY A 143 7.13 9.67 7.61
N ARG A 144 8.12 9.43 6.75
CA ARG A 144 9.54 9.45 7.11
C ARG A 144 10.17 10.79 6.74
N SER A 145 10.72 11.50 7.71
CA SER A 145 11.47 12.75 7.53
C SER A 145 12.89 12.56 8.07
N GLY A 146 13.82 12.23 7.17
CA GLY A 146 15.16 11.81 7.55
C GLY A 146 15.11 10.48 8.30
N ASP A 147 15.67 10.46 9.51
CA ASP A 147 15.67 9.27 10.38
C ASP A 147 14.52 9.29 11.40
N SER A 148 13.60 10.25 11.33
CA SER A 148 12.48 10.35 12.25
C SER A 148 11.14 10.16 11.53
N TYR A 149 10.13 9.75 12.29
CA TYR A 149 8.75 9.72 11.78
C TYR A 149 7.99 11.00 12.11
N VAL A 150 7.04 11.34 11.25
CA VAL A 150 6.13 12.47 11.39
C VAL A 150 4.69 12.03 11.14
N PHE A 151 3.74 12.76 11.70
CA PHE A 151 2.32 12.42 11.70
C PHE A 151 1.44 13.60 11.31
N LYS A 152 0.37 13.30 10.58
CA LYS A 152 -0.72 14.21 10.25
C LYS A 152 -2.02 13.42 10.16
N ALA A 153 -3.15 14.04 10.45
CA ALA A 153 -4.44 13.40 10.32
C ALA A 153 -5.52 14.34 9.82
N TRP A 154 -6.43 13.81 9.01
CA TRP A 154 -7.72 14.42 8.73
C TRP A 154 -8.70 14.06 9.84
N ILE A 155 -9.50 15.02 10.32
CA ILE A 155 -10.51 14.80 11.38
C ILE A 155 -11.87 15.44 11.04
N HIS A 156 -12.47 15.02 9.94
CA HIS A 156 -13.74 15.52 9.38
C HIS A 156 -13.69 16.95 8.82
N GLU A 157 -13.26 17.94 9.60
CA GLU A 157 -13.33 19.36 9.23
C GLU A 157 -11.98 19.95 8.77
N GLY A 158 -10.90 19.17 8.84
CA GLY A 158 -9.58 19.62 8.42
C GLY A 158 -8.42 18.76 8.90
N TRP A 159 -7.23 19.18 8.47
CA TRP A 159 -5.97 18.56 8.82
C TRP A 159 -5.45 19.00 10.20
N LEU A 160 -4.85 18.06 10.92
CA LEU A 160 -4.12 18.25 12.15
C LEU A 160 -2.70 17.65 12.04
N PRO A 161 -1.64 18.41 12.35
CA PRO A 161 -1.64 19.86 12.53
C PRO A 161 -2.19 20.61 11.30
N SER A 162 -2.67 21.85 11.47
CA SER A 162 -3.26 22.62 10.38
C SER A 162 -2.23 23.13 9.36
N GLY A 163 -2.68 23.42 8.14
CA GLY A 163 -1.80 23.85 7.05
C GLY A 163 -0.83 22.75 6.63
N LYS A 164 0.41 23.14 6.33
CA LYS A 164 1.49 22.23 5.85
C LYS A 164 2.37 21.65 6.97
N GLU A 165 1.96 21.84 8.22
CA GLU A 165 2.70 21.38 9.41
C GLU A 165 2.42 19.90 9.70
N TRP A 166 3.41 19.24 10.31
CA TRP A 166 3.37 17.83 10.73
C TRP A 166 3.87 17.69 12.16
N GLN A 167 3.30 16.76 12.92
CA GLN A 167 3.72 16.45 14.29
C GLN A 167 4.87 15.45 14.25
N THR A 168 6.01 15.74 14.89
CA THR A 168 7.08 14.75 15.00
C THR A 168 6.72 13.61 15.95
N PHE A 169 6.91 12.38 15.49
CA PHE A 169 6.91 11.16 16.31
C PHE A 169 8.33 10.77 16.75
N GLY A 170 9.37 11.50 16.30
CA GLY A 170 10.76 11.27 16.66
C GLY A 170 11.27 9.88 16.22
N GLY A 171 12.23 9.35 16.98
CA GLY A 171 12.91 8.09 16.68
C GLY A 171 14.15 8.25 15.80
N ASP A 172 14.86 7.14 15.60
CA ASP A 172 16.08 7.02 14.78
C ASP A 172 16.02 5.73 13.93
N PHE A 173 15.34 5.83 12.79
CA PHE A 173 14.88 4.72 11.97
C PHE A 173 15.69 4.53 10.69
N ALA A 174 15.98 3.26 10.38
CA ALA A 174 16.51 2.83 9.10
C ALA A 174 15.41 2.50 8.08
N SER A 175 14.22 2.09 8.54
CA SER A 175 13.09 1.77 7.66
C SER A 175 12.07 2.90 7.54
N ASP A 176 11.19 2.75 6.55
CA ASP A 176 9.95 3.50 6.49
C ASP A 176 8.97 2.98 7.57
N PRO A 177 7.99 3.79 8.01
CA PRO A 177 7.03 3.40 9.03
C PRO A 177 5.96 2.47 8.46
N ALA A 178 5.49 1.53 9.28
CA ALA A 178 4.23 0.83 9.03
C ALA A 178 3.23 1.11 10.16
N ILE A 179 1.96 1.22 9.80
CA ILE A 179 0.91 1.63 10.72
C ILE A 179 -0.32 0.75 10.64
N ALA A 180 -0.98 0.55 11.78
CA ALA A 180 -2.26 -0.13 11.86
C ALA A 180 -3.13 0.49 12.94
N SER A 181 -4.42 0.15 12.90
CA SER A 181 -5.33 0.40 14.00
C SER A 181 -6.14 -0.84 14.30
N TRP A 182 -6.21 -1.21 15.58
CA TRP A 182 -7.15 -2.23 16.03
C TRP A 182 -8.49 -1.69 16.50
N GLY A 183 -8.73 -0.38 16.43
CA GLY A 183 -10.02 0.20 16.80
C GLY A 183 -10.00 1.72 17.02
N PRO A 184 -11.20 2.31 17.20
CA PRO A 184 -11.33 3.75 17.41
C PRO A 184 -10.43 4.29 18.52
N GLY A 185 -9.65 5.31 18.18
CA GLY A 185 -8.74 5.96 19.13
C GLY A 185 -7.41 5.22 19.36
N ARG A 186 -7.16 4.10 18.68
CA ARG A 186 -5.85 3.44 18.63
C ARG A 186 -5.18 3.67 17.29
N LEU A 187 -3.90 4.06 17.30
CA LEU A 187 -3.01 3.97 16.14
C LEU A 187 -1.69 3.37 16.62
N ASP A 188 -1.22 2.34 15.96
CA ASP A 188 0.05 1.67 16.22
C ASP A 188 1.01 1.96 15.08
N VAL A 189 2.26 2.26 15.41
CA VAL A 189 3.33 2.59 14.47
C VAL A 189 4.52 1.71 14.81
N VAL A 190 5.07 1.05 13.79
CA VAL A 190 6.31 0.27 13.91
C VAL A 190 7.34 0.74 12.90
N GLY A 191 8.61 0.55 13.25
CA GLY A 191 9.75 0.86 12.41
C GLY A 191 10.97 0.03 12.82
N ILE A 192 11.90 -0.16 11.90
CA ILE A 192 13.21 -0.74 12.19
C ILE A 192 14.18 0.40 12.48
N SER A 193 14.76 0.39 13.68
CA SER A 193 15.80 1.33 14.10
C SER A 193 17.11 1.10 13.34
N LYS A 194 18.04 2.05 13.42
CA LYS A 194 19.36 1.92 12.77
C LYS A 194 20.23 0.77 13.27
N ASP A 195 19.96 0.26 14.46
CA ASP A 195 20.63 -0.92 15.01
C ASP A 195 19.92 -2.25 14.65
N GLY A 196 18.83 -2.20 13.87
CA GLY A 196 18.09 -3.37 13.40
C GLY A 196 17.00 -3.84 14.37
N SER A 197 16.72 -3.11 15.45
CA SER A 197 15.64 -3.46 16.37
C SER A 197 14.27 -3.09 15.79
N LEU A 198 13.23 -3.88 16.11
CA LEU A 198 11.85 -3.48 15.84
C LEU A 198 11.34 -2.62 16.99
N GLU A 199 11.01 -1.39 16.66
CA GLU A 199 10.48 -0.40 17.59
C GLU A 199 8.98 -0.19 17.32
N HIS A 200 8.25 0.02 18.40
CA HIS A 200 6.80 0.23 18.39
C HIS A 200 6.43 1.46 19.19
N ARG A 201 5.42 2.18 18.73
CA ARG A 201 4.80 3.29 19.45
C ARG A 201 3.33 3.34 19.09
N TYR A 202 2.51 3.77 20.04
CA TYR A 202 1.08 3.87 19.82
C TYR A 202 0.50 5.17 20.33
N TYR A 203 -0.64 5.54 19.75
CA TYR A 203 -1.54 6.54 20.28
C TYR A 203 -2.74 5.86 20.93
N GLN A 204 -3.00 6.18 22.19
CA GLN A 204 -4.25 5.86 22.89
C GLN A 204 -4.47 6.89 24.00
N HIS A 205 -5.40 7.84 23.77
CA HIS A 205 -5.61 9.01 24.64
C HIS A 205 -4.35 9.87 24.88
N GLY A 206 -3.36 9.75 24.01
CA GLY A 206 -2.02 10.31 24.19
C GLY A 206 -1.02 9.43 23.45
N LEU A 207 0.12 10.01 23.09
CA LEU A 207 1.18 9.30 22.39
C LEU A 207 2.09 8.61 23.42
N SER A 208 2.33 7.30 23.27
CA SER A 208 3.23 6.51 24.15
C SER A 208 4.69 6.92 23.96
N ASN A 209 5.64 6.30 24.66
CA ASN A 209 7.04 6.31 24.23
C ASN A 209 7.28 5.21 23.18
N TRP A 210 8.41 5.27 22.49
CA TRP A 210 8.91 4.14 21.71
C TRP A 210 9.30 2.99 22.66
N GLU A 211 8.96 1.77 22.28
CA GLU A 211 9.32 0.52 22.96
C GLU A 211 9.88 -0.49 21.96
N THR A 212 10.97 -1.16 22.34
CA THR A 212 11.56 -2.23 21.53
C THR A 212 10.74 -3.52 21.70
N LEU A 213 10.26 -4.08 20.60
CA LEU A 213 9.54 -5.37 20.57
C LEU A 213 10.40 -6.53 20.05
N GLY A 214 11.59 -6.25 19.54
CA GLY A 214 12.58 -7.27 19.20
C GLY A 214 13.93 -6.67 18.86
N ASP A 215 15.00 -7.28 19.35
CA ASP A 215 16.37 -6.75 19.24
C ASP A 215 17.03 -6.99 17.87
N GLY A 216 16.35 -7.68 16.94
CA GLY A 216 16.83 -7.92 15.58
C GLY A 216 18.02 -8.90 15.46
N PRO A 217 18.82 -8.81 14.38
CA PRO A 217 18.78 -7.76 13.35
C PRO A 217 17.64 -7.99 12.35
N PHE A 218 16.75 -6.99 12.26
CA PHE A 218 15.72 -6.89 11.24
C PHE A 218 16.11 -5.84 10.18
N HIS A 219 15.54 -5.96 8.99
CA HIS A 219 15.70 -4.97 7.92
C HIS A 219 14.42 -4.76 7.12
N GLY A 220 14.45 -3.78 6.21
CA GLY A 220 13.30 -3.40 5.39
C GLY A 220 12.18 -2.74 6.20
N THR A 221 11.07 -2.47 5.53
CA THR A 221 9.89 -1.85 6.16
C THR A 221 9.02 -2.92 6.82
N PRO A 222 8.82 -2.89 8.15
CA PRO A 222 8.04 -3.90 8.86
C PRO A 222 6.59 -3.90 8.36
N ARG A 223 5.80 -4.93 8.68
CA ARG A 223 4.35 -4.89 8.47
C ARG A 223 3.61 -5.05 9.78
N ILE A 224 2.47 -4.39 9.86
CA ILE A 224 1.60 -4.44 11.02
C ILE A 224 0.15 -4.44 10.55
N THR A 225 -0.66 -5.35 11.07
CA THR A 225 -2.09 -5.42 10.75
C THR A 225 -2.89 -5.90 11.96
N SER A 226 -4.22 -5.84 11.86
CA SER A 226 -5.13 -6.24 12.94
C SER A 226 -6.44 -6.77 12.37
N TRP A 227 -6.91 -7.92 12.86
CA TRP A 227 -8.25 -8.45 12.52
C TRP A 227 -9.37 -8.02 13.49
N GLY A 228 -9.05 -7.29 14.55
CA GLY A 228 -10.05 -6.97 15.56
C GLY A 228 -9.50 -6.25 16.77
N GLU A 229 -10.42 -5.79 17.62
CA GLU A 229 -10.09 -5.10 18.86
C GLU A 229 -9.14 -5.93 19.73
N ASN A 230 -8.11 -5.27 20.27
CA ASN A 230 -7.07 -5.91 21.10
C ASN A 230 -6.28 -7.02 20.40
N ARG A 231 -6.19 -6.98 19.07
CA ARG A 231 -5.27 -7.80 18.29
C ARG A 231 -4.36 -6.94 17.43
N LEU A 232 -3.07 -7.20 17.47
CA LEU A 232 -2.07 -6.65 16.56
C LEU A 232 -1.12 -7.77 16.16
N ASP A 233 -0.80 -7.84 14.88
CA ASP A 233 0.15 -8.79 14.33
C ASP A 233 1.24 -7.99 13.61
N ILE A 234 2.49 -8.34 13.85
CA ILE A 234 3.66 -7.62 13.34
C ILE A 234 4.61 -8.61 12.67
N TRP A 235 5.11 -8.23 11.50
CA TRP A 235 6.07 -9.00 10.72
C TRP A 235 7.31 -8.18 10.42
N ALA A 236 8.46 -8.84 10.43
CA ALA A 236 9.75 -8.27 10.06
C ALA A 236 10.61 -9.32 9.35
N LEU A 237 11.50 -8.87 8.45
CA LEU A 237 12.49 -9.74 7.83
C LEU A 237 13.76 -9.74 8.66
N GLY A 238 14.27 -10.94 8.98
CA GLY A 238 15.63 -11.12 9.48
C GLY A 238 16.66 -10.90 8.36
N GLU A 239 17.94 -10.71 8.70
CA GLU A 239 19.01 -10.52 7.70
C GLU A 239 19.18 -11.68 6.70
N ASP A 240 18.64 -12.86 7.02
CA ASP A 240 18.61 -14.03 6.15
C ASP A 240 17.41 -14.06 5.19
N GLY A 241 16.55 -13.05 5.22
CA GLY A 241 15.33 -12.98 4.42
C GLY A 241 14.18 -13.84 4.99
N GLU A 242 14.32 -14.42 6.18
CA GLU A 242 13.21 -15.14 6.81
C GLU A 242 12.14 -14.18 7.34
N LEU A 243 10.87 -14.51 7.06
CA LEU A 243 9.75 -13.78 7.62
C LEU A 243 9.54 -14.18 9.07
N ASN A 244 9.67 -13.22 9.98
CA ASN A 244 9.40 -13.40 11.40
C ASN A 244 8.07 -12.72 11.76
N HIS A 245 7.37 -13.28 12.74
CA HIS A 245 6.06 -12.81 13.19
C HIS A 245 6.02 -12.73 14.72
N LEU A 246 5.38 -11.68 15.25
CA LEU A 246 4.97 -11.58 16.64
C LEU A 246 3.55 -11.02 16.69
N PHE A 247 2.87 -11.20 17.83
CA PHE A 247 1.53 -10.62 17.97
C PHE A 247 1.18 -10.26 19.41
N TRP A 248 0.28 -9.29 19.53
CA TRP A 248 -0.41 -8.94 20.76
C TRP A 248 -1.69 -9.78 20.91
N ASP A 249 -1.84 -10.49 22.04
CA ASP A 249 -2.99 -11.38 22.29
C ASP A 249 -4.13 -10.73 23.10
N GLY A 250 -4.04 -9.43 23.37
CA GLY A 250 -4.94 -8.69 24.25
C GLY A 250 -4.38 -8.47 25.66
N THR A 251 -3.33 -9.19 26.04
CA THR A 251 -2.70 -9.12 27.37
C THR A 251 -1.20 -8.87 27.30
N GLN A 252 -0.51 -9.51 26.35
CA GLN A 252 0.93 -9.38 26.16
C GLN A 252 1.34 -9.66 24.70
N TYR A 253 2.52 -9.17 24.34
CA TYR A 253 3.18 -9.62 23.12
C TYR A 253 3.70 -11.05 23.31
N GLN A 254 3.47 -11.90 22.31
CA GLN A 254 4.05 -13.23 22.27
C GLN A 254 5.51 -13.18 21.78
N ALA A 255 6.23 -14.28 21.99
CA ALA A 255 7.55 -14.45 21.42
C ALA A 255 7.49 -14.44 19.89
N TRP A 256 8.56 -13.95 19.27
CA TRP A 256 8.77 -14.05 17.83
C TRP A 256 8.80 -15.51 17.37
N GLU A 257 8.14 -15.77 16.25
CA GLU A 257 8.17 -17.05 15.53
C GLU A 257 8.68 -16.85 14.09
N SER A 258 9.56 -17.73 13.62
CA SER A 258 9.97 -17.76 12.21
C SER A 258 8.89 -18.48 11.39
N LEU A 259 8.47 -17.84 10.31
CA LEU A 259 7.56 -18.37 9.31
C LEU A 259 8.33 -18.94 8.11
N GLY A 260 9.66 -18.87 8.12
CA GLY A 260 10.56 -19.24 7.02
C GLY A 260 10.40 -18.34 5.79
N GLY A 261 10.80 -18.88 4.64
CA GLY A 261 10.85 -18.12 3.38
C GLY A 261 12.22 -17.49 3.15
N ASN A 262 12.37 -16.80 2.03
CA ASN A 262 13.59 -16.10 1.64
C ASN A 262 13.19 -14.88 0.80
N PHE A 263 12.80 -13.82 1.48
CA PHE A 263 12.21 -12.64 0.86
C PHE A 263 13.21 -11.48 0.85
N THR A 264 13.22 -10.73 -0.24
CA THR A 264 13.94 -9.44 -0.31
C THR A 264 13.12 -8.31 0.28
N GLU A 265 11.80 -8.46 0.27
CA GLU A 265 10.82 -7.47 0.73
C GLU A 265 9.73 -8.15 1.55
N ILE A 266 9.14 -7.43 2.51
CA ILE A 266 8.19 -8.06 3.42
C ILE A 266 6.92 -8.48 2.66
N PRO A 267 6.52 -9.76 2.73
CA PRO A 267 5.27 -10.24 2.14
C PRO A 267 4.05 -9.41 2.55
N GLN A 268 3.07 -9.33 1.67
CA GLN A 268 1.79 -8.71 2.00
C GLN A 268 0.97 -9.59 2.90
N VAL A 269 0.29 -8.99 3.87
CA VAL A 269 -0.51 -9.70 4.86
C VAL A 269 -1.91 -9.13 4.90
N VAL A 270 -2.89 -10.03 4.90
CA VAL A 270 -4.29 -9.67 5.08
C VAL A 270 -4.98 -10.57 6.08
N HIS A 271 -6.00 -9.99 6.69
CA HIS A 271 -6.97 -10.68 7.52
C HIS A 271 -8.33 -10.61 6.82
N TRP A 272 -9.07 -11.70 6.79
CA TRP A 272 -10.49 -11.74 6.38
C TRP A 272 -11.43 -12.14 7.52
N GLU A 273 -10.94 -12.77 8.57
CA GLU A 273 -11.71 -13.02 9.81
C GLU A 273 -10.76 -13.26 10.98
N ALA A 274 -11.29 -13.28 12.19
CA ALA A 274 -10.50 -13.55 13.38
C ALA A 274 -9.84 -14.93 13.30
N GLY A 275 -8.52 -14.97 13.44
CA GLY A 275 -7.75 -16.20 13.36
C GLY A 275 -7.55 -16.72 11.94
N LYS A 276 -7.78 -15.91 10.90
CA LYS A 276 -7.42 -16.29 9.54
C LYS A 276 -6.57 -15.20 8.89
N ILE A 277 -5.35 -15.60 8.55
CA ILE A 277 -4.32 -14.73 8.00
C ILE A 277 -3.85 -15.34 6.70
N ASP A 278 -3.75 -14.54 5.65
CA ASP A 278 -3.13 -14.93 4.39
C ASP A 278 -1.96 -13.99 4.11
N ILE A 279 -0.82 -14.59 3.77
CA ILE A 279 0.43 -13.91 3.49
C ILE A 279 0.84 -14.26 2.08
N VAL A 280 1.03 -13.26 1.22
CA VAL A 280 1.56 -13.45 -0.14
C VAL A 280 2.86 -12.66 -0.28
N GLY A 281 3.95 -13.37 -0.54
CA GLY A 281 5.27 -12.78 -0.79
C GLY A 281 5.79 -13.14 -2.17
N LYS A 282 6.91 -12.56 -2.57
CA LYS A 282 7.60 -12.88 -3.82
C LYS A 282 8.94 -13.57 -3.55
N ASP A 283 9.10 -14.77 -4.07
CA ASP A 283 10.34 -15.55 -4.10
C ASP A 283 10.83 -15.67 -5.55
N GLY A 284 11.92 -14.96 -5.88
CA GLY A 284 12.32 -14.74 -7.26
C GLY A 284 11.21 -14.03 -8.04
N ASP A 285 10.73 -14.63 -9.13
CA ASP A 285 9.59 -14.08 -9.92
C ASP A 285 8.26 -14.79 -9.59
N THR A 286 8.17 -15.48 -8.45
CA THR A 286 7.01 -16.28 -8.07
C THR A 286 6.36 -15.74 -6.82
N PHE A 287 5.06 -15.46 -6.90
CA PHE A 287 4.25 -15.25 -5.72
C PHE A 287 4.04 -16.57 -4.98
N VAL A 288 4.31 -16.55 -3.68
CA VAL A 288 4.13 -17.66 -2.76
C VAL A 288 3.13 -17.28 -1.68
N LEU A 289 2.28 -18.21 -1.28
CA LEU A 289 1.26 -18.00 -0.25
C LEU A 289 1.51 -18.88 0.96
N LYS A 290 1.31 -18.31 2.14
CA LYS A 290 1.21 -19.01 3.42
C LYS A 290 -0.01 -18.50 4.18
N ASN A 291 -0.73 -19.39 4.86
CA ASN A 291 -1.90 -18.99 5.63
C ASN A 291 -1.91 -19.59 7.04
N TYR A 292 -2.55 -18.86 7.95
CA TYR A 292 -2.90 -19.31 9.29
C TYR A 292 -4.36 -19.75 9.31
N ASP A 293 -4.62 -20.99 9.74
CA ASP A 293 -5.96 -21.58 9.70
C ASP A 293 -6.78 -21.41 11.00
N GLY A 294 -6.27 -20.65 11.96
CA GLY A 294 -6.86 -20.46 13.29
C GLY A 294 -6.15 -21.26 14.37
N PHE A 295 -5.36 -22.27 13.98
CA PHE A 295 -4.61 -23.12 14.88
C PHE A 295 -3.14 -23.23 14.47
N ASN A 296 -2.86 -23.34 13.17
CA ASN A 296 -1.52 -23.57 12.65
C ASN A 296 -1.23 -22.73 11.41
N TRP A 297 0.05 -22.41 11.25
CA TRP A 297 0.63 -21.96 10.01
C TRP A 297 0.79 -23.13 9.04
N ASN A 298 0.19 -23.02 7.85
CA ASN A 298 0.43 -23.97 6.77
C ASN A 298 1.80 -23.72 6.10
N GLY A 299 2.26 -24.65 5.27
CA GLY A 299 3.50 -24.47 4.51
C GLY A 299 3.35 -23.41 3.40
N TRP A 300 4.46 -22.81 2.99
CA TRP A 300 4.50 -21.96 1.79
C TRP A 300 4.17 -22.80 0.55
N TYR A 301 3.36 -22.26 -0.36
CA TYR A 301 3.10 -22.87 -1.66
C TYR A 301 3.11 -21.82 -2.78
N ASN A 302 3.51 -22.25 -3.98
CA ASN A 302 3.59 -21.37 -5.14
C ASN A 302 2.19 -21.01 -5.65
N LEU A 303 1.90 -19.73 -5.74
CA LEU A 303 0.63 -19.20 -6.22
C LEU A 303 0.67 -19.00 -7.73
N ALA A 304 1.55 -18.12 -8.22
CA ALA A 304 1.71 -17.79 -9.63
C ALA A 304 3.11 -17.21 -9.91
N SER A 305 3.60 -17.34 -11.15
CA SER A 305 4.97 -16.93 -11.53
C SER A 305 4.98 -15.85 -12.61
N SER A 306 6.17 -15.33 -12.92
CA SER A 306 6.45 -14.28 -13.91
C SER A 306 6.06 -12.86 -13.48
N PHE A 307 6.29 -12.53 -12.20
CA PHE A 307 6.01 -11.21 -11.63
C PHE A 307 7.26 -10.38 -11.39
N ALA A 308 7.20 -9.12 -11.82
CA ALA A 308 8.23 -8.11 -11.60
C ALA A 308 8.00 -7.30 -10.33
N SER A 309 6.75 -6.97 -9.99
CA SER A 309 6.42 -6.26 -8.75
C SER A 309 6.29 -7.21 -7.56
N GLU A 310 6.31 -6.65 -6.35
CA GLU A 310 5.71 -7.32 -5.19
C GLU A 310 4.20 -7.49 -5.38
N PRO A 311 3.56 -8.45 -4.68
CA PRO A 311 2.12 -8.59 -4.74
C PRO A 311 1.43 -7.42 -4.03
N VAL A 312 0.19 -7.16 -4.40
CA VAL A 312 -0.78 -6.42 -3.58
C VAL A 312 -1.94 -7.35 -3.29
N VAL A 313 -2.35 -7.42 -2.04
CA VAL A 313 -3.35 -8.38 -1.58
C VAL A 313 -4.48 -7.65 -0.88
N LEU A 314 -5.71 -7.99 -1.25
CA LEU A 314 -6.92 -7.45 -0.66
C LEU A 314 -7.79 -8.62 -0.18
N ALA A 315 -8.21 -8.56 1.08
CA ALA A 315 -9.15 -9.51 1.65
C ALA A 315 -10.52 -8.85 1.83
N LYS A 316 -11.58 -9.61 1.61
CA LYS A 316 -12.92 -9.21 2.02
C LYS A 316 -13.20 -9.74 3.42
N GLN A 317 -13.54 -8.85 4.35
CA GLN A 317 -13.87 -9.27 5.72
C GLN A 317 -15.18 -10.06 5.77
N GLY A 318 -15.16 -11.22 6.46
CA GLY A 318 -16.31 -12.11 6.62
C GLY A 318 -16.69 -12.90 5.37
N GLU A 319 -15.94 -12.77 4.29
CA GLU A 319 -16.10 -13.56 3.09
C GLU A 319 -14.77 -14.20 2.76
N ASN A 320 -14.77 -15.51 2.44
CA ASN A 320 -13.56 -16.24 2.09
C ASN A 320 -13.08 -15.82 0.70
N PHE A 321 -12.74 -14.55 0.51
CA PHE A 321 -12.41 -13.95 -0.77
C PHE A 321 -11.12 -13.13 -0.67
N LEU A 322 -10.19 -13.44 -1.55
CA LEU A 322 -8.85 -12.83 -1.63
C LEU A 322 -8.64 -12.34 -3.05
N THR A 323 -8.18 -11.11 -3.24
CA THR A 323 -7.69 -10.63 -4.54
C THR A 323 -6.19 -10.42 -4.42
N VAL A 324 -5.44 -11.06 -5.30
CA VAL A 324 -3.99 -10.90 -5.44
C VAL A 324 -3.72 -10.21 -6.76
N LEU A 325 -2.98 -9.12 -6.71
CA LEU A 325 -2.59 -8.28 -7.83
C LEU A 325 -1.07 -8.25 -7.95
N GLY A 326 -0.56 -8.07 -9.16
CA GLY A 326 0.86 -7.84 -9.39
C GLY A 326 1.13 -7.45 -10.83
N ILE A 327 2.30 -6.86 -11.07
CA ILE A 327 2.77 -6.49 -12.39
C ILE A 327 3.68 -7.60 -12.89
N ASP A 328 3.33 -8.17 -14.05
CA ASP A 328 4.13 -9.22 -14.67
C ASP A 328 5.45 -8.67 -15.25
N ASN A 329 6.35 -9.58 -15.62
CA ASN A 329 7.65 -9.26 -16.24
C ASN A 329 7.54 -8.57 -17.62
N GLN A 330 6.32 -8.35 -18.12
CA GLN A 330 6.03 -7.68 -19.39
C GLN A 330 5.35 -6.31 -19.16
N GLY A 331 5.19 -5.86 -17.92
CA GLY A 331 4.52 -4.60 -17.57
C GLY A 331 2.99 -4.69 -17.49
N GLY A 332 2.44 -5.90 -17.56
CA GLY A 332 1.02 -6.16 -17.46
C GLY A 332 0.52 -6.24 -16.03
N LEU A 333 -0.51 -5.46 -15.68
CA LEU A 333 -1.22 -5.68 -14.41
C LEU A 333 -2.00 -6.99 -14.50
N ARG A 334 -1.76 -7.89 -13.55
CA ARG A 334 -2.41 -9.20 -13.42
C ARG A 334 -3.21 -9.29 -12.14
N SER A 335 -4.25 -10.13 -12.16
CA SER A 335 -5.02 -10.46 -10.97
C SER A 335 -5.32 -11.97 -10.88
N GLN A 336 -5.41 -12.45 -9.64
CA GLN A 336 -5.97 -13.74 -9.29
C GLN A 336 -6.87 -13.57 -8.07
N ILE A 337 -7.93 -14.35 -7.99
CA ILE A 337 -8.95 -14.25 -6.96
C ILE A 337 -9.18 -15.61 -6.33
N TRP A 338 -9.14 -15.69 -5.00
CA TRP A 338 -9.69 -16.83 -4.27
C TRP A 338 -11.19 -16.64 -4.09
N SER A 339 -11.98 -17.60 -4.58
CA SER A 339 -13.45 -17.55 -4.52
C SER A 339 -14.06 -18.11 -3.22
N GLY A 340 -13.23 -18.60 -2.31
CA GLY A 340 -13.65 -19.35 -1.12
C GLY A 340 -13.57 -20.86 -1.28
N TYR A 341 -13.45 -21.32 -2.52
CA TYR A 341 -13.35 -22.73 -2.88
C TYR A 341 -12.11 -23.00 -3.73
N ASP A 342 -11.89 -22.17 -4.76
CA ASP A 342 -10.79 -22.29 -5.70
C ASP A 342 -10.25 -20.92 -6.14
N TRP A 343 -9.00 -20.91 -6.61
CA TRP A 343 -8.39 -19.78 -7.31
C TRP A 343 -9.01 -19.59 -8.71
N GLN A 344 -9.20 -18.33 -9.08
CA GLN A 344 -9.75 -17.89 -10.35
C GLN A 344 -8.84 -16.80 -10.96
N PRO A 345 -8.39 -16.93 -12.22
CA PRO A 345 -8.56 -18.12 -13.06
C PRO A 345 -7.80 -19.31 -12.46
N GLY A 346 -7.78 -20.46 -13.16
CA GLY A 346 -7.35 -21.72 -12.59
C GLY A 346 -5.96 -21.70 -11.93
N PRO A 347 -5.53 -22.82 -11.32
CA PRO A 347 -4.26 -22.88 -10.61
C PRO A 347 -3.10 -22.31 -11.42
N HIS A 348 -2.37 -21.35 -10.84
CA HIS A 348 -1.23 -20.65 -11.45
C HIS A 348 -1.55 -19.74 -12.66
N GLU A 349 -2.82 -19.54 -13.01
CA GLU A 349 -3.23 -18.60 -14.06
C GLU A 349 -3.59 -17.23 -13.47
N THR A 350 -3.56 -16.19 -14.31
CA THR A 350 -3.95 -14.83 -13.95
C THR A 350 -4.77 -14.15 -15.03
N TRP A 351 -5.68 -13.25 -14.64
CA TRP A 351 -6.35 -12.36 -15.59
C TRP A 351 -5.47 -11.15 -15.90
N TYR A 352 -5.45 -10.75 -17.17
CA TYR A 352 -4.80 -9.52 -17.62
C TYR A 352 -5.74 -8.32 -17.47
N LEU A 353 -5.26 -7.26 -16.81
CA LEU A 353 -6.04 -6.05 -16.55
C LEU A 353 -5.62 -4.86 -17.41
N GLY A 354 -4.40 -4.85 -17.96
CA GLY A 354 -3.91 -3.81 -18.86
C GLY A 354 -2.39 -3.68 -18.86
N ASP A 355 -1.87 -2.93 -19.82
CA ASP A 355 -0.44 -2.65 -20.00
C ASP A 355 -0.06 -1.34 -19.29
N LEU A 356 0.88 -1.36 -18.35
CA LEU A 356 1.36 -0.16 -17.67
C LEU A 356 2.43 0.60 -18.45
N ALA A 357 3.00 0.02 -19.51
CA ALA A 357 3.81 0.79 -20.46
C ALA A 357 2.93 1.75 -21.28
N TRP A 358 1.65 1.42 -21.46
CA TRP A 358 0.68 2.19 -22.23
C TRP A 358 -0.69 2.23 -21.53
N PRO A 359 -0.78 2.79 -20.30
CA PRO A 359 -1.95 2.62 -19.46
C PRO A 359 -3.16 3.39 -19.98
N TYR A 360 -2.91 4.50 -20.68
CA TYR A 360 -3.94 5.34 -21.27
C TYR A 360 -4.15 4.90 -22.73
N GLY A 361 -5.35 4.41 -23.06
CA GLY A 361 -5.62 3.77 -24.35
C GLY A 361 -5.25 4.62 -25.58
N LEU A 362 -5.04 3.97 -26.74
CA LEU A 362 -4.61 4.60 -28.00
C LEU A 362 -5.50 5.75 -28.50
N SER A 363 -6.70 5.95 -27.94
CA SER A 363 -7.57 7.11 -28.24
C SER A 363 -6.99 8.44 -27.76
N ASP A 364 -6.10 8.45 -26.77
CA ASP A 364 -5.51 9.69 -26.24
C ASP A 364 -4.31 10.20 -27.05
N VAL A 365 -3.75 9.34 -27.92
CA VAL A 365 -2.67 9.72 -28.85
C VAL A 365 -3.17 10.67 -29.95
N LYS A 366 -4.49 10.74 -30.20
CA LYS A 366 -5.06 11.64 -31.23
C LYS A 366 -5.06 13.12 -30.86
N ASN A 367 -4.75 13.48 -29.62
CA ASN A 367 -4.55 14.87 -29.20
C ASN A 367 -3.07 15.31 -29.19
N GLN A 368 -2.11 14.42 -29.48
CA GLN A 368 -0.74 14.82 -29.78
C GLN A 368 -0.63 15.26 -31.25
N LYS A 369 -0.98 16.52 -31.52
CA LYS A 369 -0.57 17.21 -32.74
C LYS A 369 0.96 17.29 -32.77
N THR A 370 1.57 16.42 -33.58
CA THR A 370 2.79 16.64 -34.38
C THR A 370 3.67 17.82 -33.96
N LEU A 371 4.69 17.57 -33.12
CA LEU A 371 5.93 18.34 -33.19
C LEU A 371 6.80 17.70 -34.27
N GLY A 372 6.63 18.17 -35.51
CA GLY A 372 7.61 17.93 -36.57
C GLY A 372 8.90 18.72 -36.29
N PRO A 373 10.05 18.31 -36.88
CA PRO A 373 11.32 18.96 -36.61
C PRO A 373 11.29 20.43 -37.05
N ALA A 374 11.88 21.30 -36.22
CA ALA A 374 11.97 22.73 -36.43
C ALA A 374 12.57 23.05 -37.82
N GLY A 375 11.79 23.74 -38.65
CA GLY A 375 12.27 24.32 -39.89
C GLY A 375 13.17 25.51 -39.62
N GLU A 376 14.37 25.48 -40.18
CA GLU A 376 15.30 26.60 -40.25
C GLU A 376 14.65 27.81 -40.95
N LEU A 377 14.73 28.97 -40.30
CA LEU A 377 14.39 30.26 -40.90
C LEU A 377 15.55 30.71 -41.80
N LYS A 378 15.24 31.02 -43.06
CA LYS A 378 15.96 32.02 -43.87
C LYS A 378 15.12 33.30 -43.93
#